data_AF-A0A3P1C0J4-F1
#
_entry.id   AF-A0A3P1C0J4-F1
#
_cell.length_a   1.000
_cell.length_b   1.000
_cell.length_c   1.000
_cell.angle_alpha   90.00
_cell.angle_beta   90.00
_cell.angle_gamma   90.00
#
_symmetry.space_group_name_H-M   'P 1'
#
loop_
_entity.id
_entity.type
_entity.pdbx_description
1 polymer ?
#
loop_
_entity_poly.entity_id
_entity_poly.type
_entity_poly.pdbx_seq_one_letter_code
_entity_poly.pdbx_strand_id
1 'polypeptide(L)'
;MIDWKTIVYSIFGSATISAGVIYILKKGFDKAIDSKFAHIENENKLELVEIKRRQSMIFDKIFEAEKNLLSAVYESRNIIKNDIIRLIEVGDFSTTIDMIKKIENSESIVSEILVKDRILLDDEIFKKSHRFKHILYDLYVAIKLITNVDVTPNENSILEIKTLAVEADDIYDTITNLIKKHYERFNRV
;
A
#
# COMPACT_ATOMS: atom_id res chain seq x y z
N MET A 1 -30.47 51.03 71.67
CA MET A 1 -29.27 51.43 70.89
C MET A 1 -28.64 50.15 70.38
N ILE A 2 -28.52 49.96 69.06
CA ILE A 2 -27.90 48.74 68.50
C ILE A 2 -26.39 48.85 68.74
N ASP A 3 -25.79 47.83 69.35
CA ASP A 3 -24.35 47.79 69.63
C ASP A 3 -23.57 47.69 68.31
N TRP A 4 -22.68 48.65 68.08
CA TRP A 4 -21.81 48.74 66.91
C TRP A 4 -21.02 47.44 66.68
N LYS A 5 -20.64 46.73 67.76
CA LYS A 5 -19.96 45.44 67.66
C LYS A 5 -20.84 44.38 66.98
N THR A 6 -22.14 44.36 67.25
CA THR A 6 -23.08 43.40 66.65
C THR A 6 -23.22 43.61 65.14
N ILE A 7 -23.23 44.86 64.68
CA ILE A 7 -23.29 45.18 63.24
C ILE A 7 -22.02 44.68 62.54
N VAL A 8 -20.85 45.00 63.09
CA VAL A 8 -19.54 44.59 62.54
C VAL A 8 -19.42 43.06 62.51
N TYR A 9 -19.77 42.35 63.59
CA TYR A 9 -19.75 40.89 63.60
C TYR A 9 -20.72 40.25 62.58
N SER A 10 -21.88 40.85 62.32
CA SER A 10 -22.80 40.32 61.29
C SER A 10 -22.25 40.51 59.86
N ILE A 11 -21.56 41.62 59.59
CA ILE A 11 -20.92 41.88 58.28
C ILE A 11 -19.74 40.92 58.08
N PHE A 12 -18.87 40.74 59.08
CA PHE A 12 -17.77 39.79 58.98
C PHE A 12 -18.24 38.34 58.91
N GLY A 13 -19.28 37.97 59.68
CA GLY A 13 -19.88 36.64 59.64
C GLY A 13 -20.49 36.31 58.27
N SER A 14 -21.28 37.23 57.71
CA SER A 14 -21.88 37.08 56.37
C SER A 14 -20.84 37.05 55.25
N ALA A 15 -19.79 37.86 55.34
CA ALA A 15 -18.68 37.85 54.37
C ALA A 15 -17.90 36.52 54.42
N THR A 16 -17.68 35.97 55.61
CA THR A 16 -16.97 34.69 55.81
C THR A 16 -17.77 33.51 55.26
N ILE A 17 -19.08 33.49 55.52
CA ILE A 17 -19.98 32.45 54.97
C ILE A 17 -20.02 32.54 53.44
N SER A 18 -20.17 33.74 52.90
CA SER A 18 -20.17 33.97 51.45
C SER A 18 -18.87 33.53 50.79
N ALA A 19 -17.72 33.86 51.39
CA ALA A 19 -16.41 33.41 50.91
C ALA A 19 -16.25 31.88 50.97
N GLY A 20 -16.76 31.24 52.03
CA GLY A 20 -16.77 29.78 52.15
C GLY A 20 -17.61 29.10 51.07
N VAL A 21 -18.81 29.61 50.79
CA VAL A 21 -19.70 29.10 49.74
C VAL A 21 -19.07 29.30 48.35
N ILE A 22 -18.51 30.48 48.08
CA ILE A 22 -17.82 30.78 46.82
C ILE A 22 -16.62 29.83 46.63
N TYR A 23 -15.84 29.57 47.67
CA TYR A 23 -14.71 28.65 47.61
C TYR A 23 -15.14 27.21 47.29
N ILE A 24 -16.21 26.72 47.93
CA ILE A 24 -16.74 25.37 47.68
C ILE A 24 -17.28 25.25 46.27
N LEU A 25 -18.06 26.24 45.81
CA LEU A 25 -18.60 26.28 44.45
C LEU A 25 -17.47 26.32 43.41
N LYS A 26 -16.49 27.21 43.59
CA LYS A 26 -15.32 27.31 42.71
C LYS A 26 -14.57 25.97 42.63
N LYS A 27 -14.28 25.35 43.77
CA LYS A 27 -13.59 24.05 43.82
C LYS A 27 -14.40 22.92 43.16
N GLY A 28 -15.73 22.96 43.25
CA GLY A 28 -16.61 22.03 42.55
C GLY A 28 -16.62 22.24 41.04
N PHE A 29 -16.68 23.50 40.60
CA PHE A 29 -16.62 23.87 39.18
C PHE A 29 -15.27 23.53 38.55
N ASP A 30 -14.16 23.87 39.21
CA ASP A 30 -12.80 23.56 38.74
C ASP A 30 -12.65 22.04 38.56
N LYS A 31 -13.07 21.23 39.53
CA LYS A 31 -13.07 19.76 39.41
C LYS A 31 -13.94 19.23 38.27
N ALA A 32 -15.11 19.83 38.05
CA ALA A 32 -16.01 19.42 36.97
C ALA A 32 -15.43 19.77 35.59
N ILE A 33 -14.77 20.92 35.48
CA ILE A 33 -14.08 21.38 34.27
C ILE A 33 -12.86 20.49 33.99
N ASP A 34 -12.04 20.22 35.00
CA ASP A 34 -10.88 19.32 34.90
C ASP A 34 -11.31 17.91 34.48
N SER A 35 -12.40 17.39 35.04
CA SER A 35 -12.95 16.08 34.65
C SER A 35 -13.42 16.05 33.20
N LYS A 36 -14.00 17.15 32.69
CA LYS A 36 -14.42 17.25 31.27
C LYS A 36 -13.21 17.38 30.35
N PHE A 37 -12.21 18.17 30.72
CA PHE A 37 -10.96 18.27 29.95
C PHE A 37 -10.22 16.95 29.90
N ALA A 38 -10.12 16.22 31.03
CA ALA A 38 -9.51 14.90 31.06
C ALA A 38 -10.27 13.89 30.18
N HIS A 39 -11.61 13.97 30.14
CA HIS A 39 -12.42 13.12 29.27
C HIS A 39 -12.17 13.43 27.78
N ILE A 40 -12.22 14.70 27.39
CA ILE A 40 -11.94 15.16 26.02
C ILE A 40 -10.50 14.80 25.60
N GLU A 41 -9.52 14.95 26.50
CA GLU A 41 -8.13 14.56 26.23
C GLU A 41 -8.02 13.05 25.97
N ASN A 42 -8.76 12.24 26.72
CA ASN A 42 -8.75 10.79 26.56
C ASN A 42 -9.46 10.36 25.26
N GLU A 43 -10.58 10.99 24.91
CA GLU A 43 -11.28 10.78 23.63
C GLU A 43 -10.36 11.14 22.45
N ASN A 44 -9.70 12.29 22.48
CA ASN A 44 -8.74 12.71 21.45
C ASN A 44 -7.56 11.71 21.32
N LYS A 45 -7.04 11.20 22.44
CA LYS A 45 -5.98 10.18 22.42
C LYS A 45 -6.47 8.89 21.76
N LEU A 46 -7.68 8.44 22.07
CA LEU A 46 -8.28 7.24 21.46
C LEU A 46 -8.49 7.42 19.96
N GLU A 47 -8.99 8.58 19.54
CA GLU A 47 -9.17 8.90 18.12
C GLU A 47 -7.83 8.90 17.37
N LEU A 48 -6.78 9.52 17.93
CA LEU A 48 -5.43 9.50 17.35
C LEU A 48 -4.86 8.08 17.24
N VAL A 49 -5.09 7.23 18.24
CA VAL A 49 -4.68 5.81 18.21
C VAL A 49 -5.42 5.07 17.10
N GLU A 50 -6.72 5.31 16.95
CA GLU A 50 -7.52 4.66 15.91
C GLU A 50 -7.11 5.12 14.50
N ILE A 51 -6.84 6.41 14.30
CA ILE A 51 -6.33 6.96 13.03
C ILE A 51 -5.00 6.29 12.67
N LYS A 52 -4.05 6.21 13.60
CA LYS A 52 -2.76 5.54 13.37
C LYS A 52 -2.93 4.07 13.04
N ARG A 53 -3.85 3.37 13.73
CA ARG A 53 -4.17 1.97 13.45
C ARG A 53 -4.76 1.81 12.04
N ARG A 54 -5.69 2.67 11.62
CA ARG A 54 -6.26 2.64 10.27
C ARG A 54 -5.20 2.90 9.21
N GLN A 55 -4.31 3.87 9.45
CA GLN A 55 -3.17 4.15 8.55
C GLN A 55 -2.24 2.94 8.42
N SER A 56 -1.87 2.31 9.52
CA SER A 56 -1.06 1.07 9.52
C SER A 56 -1.72 -0.03 8.68
N MET A 57 -3.02 -0.26 8.87
CA MET A 57 -3.76 -1.27 8.10
C MET A 57 -3.79 -0.98 6.59
N ILE A 58 -3.83 0.29 6.19
CA ILE A 58 -3.75 0.67 4.79
C ILE A 58 -2.35 0.38 4.24
N PHE A 59 -1.30 0.73 4.99
CA PHE A 59 0.07 0.44 4.58
C PHE A 59 0.36 -1.05 4.45
N ASP A 60 -0.11 -1.87 5.39
CA ASP A 60 0.06 -3.33 5.30
C ASP A 60 -0.59 -3.89 4.03
N LYS A 61 -1.76 -3.37 3.65
CA LYS A 61 -2.45 -3.77 2.42
C LYS A 61 -1.71 -3.33 1.15
N ILE A 62 -1.16 -2.11 1.14
CA ILE A 62 -0.34 -1.61 0.03
C ILE A 62 0.92 -2.47 -0.10
N PHE A 63 1.59 -2.76 1.01
CA PHE A 63 2.79 -3.59 1.03
C PHE A 63 2.53 -4.99 0.47
N GLU A 64 1.47 -5.67 0.92
CA GLU A 64 1.15 -7.00 0.41
C GLU A 64 0.75 -6.97 -1.08
N ALA A 65 0.03 -5.95 -1.55
CA ALA A 65 -0.28 -5.78 -2.96
C ALA A 65 0.99 -5.64 -3.83
N GLU A 66 1.91 -4.75 -3.43
CA GLU A 66 3.16 -4.51 -4.15
C GLU A 66 4.09 -5.73 -4.12
N LYS A 67 4.17 -6.42 -2.99
CA LYS A 67 4.95 -7.65 -2.83
C LYS A 67 4.41 -8.75 -3.73
N ASN A 68 3.10 -8.99 -3.73
CA ASN A 68 2.49 -10.01 -4.59
C ASN A 68 2.74 -9.71 -6.07
N LEU A 69 2.58 -8.44 -6.46
CA LEU A 69 2.86 -7.98 -7.81
C LEU A 69 4.33 -8.19 -8.19
N LEU A 70 5.27 -7.78 -7.33
CA LEU A 70 6.70 -7.92 -7.57
C LEU A 70 7.09 -9.40 -7.69
N SER A 71 6.56 -10.27 -6.82
CA SER A 71 6.74 -11.72 -6.92
C SER A 71 6.25 -12.27 -8.26
N ALA A 72 5.04 -11.90 -8.69
CA ALA A 72 4.49 -12.36 -9.97
C ALA A 72 5.31 -11.88 -11.18
N VAL A 73 5.72 -10.61 -11.19
CA VAL A 73 6.57 -10.05 -12.27
C VAL A 73 7.95 -10.72 -12.27
N TYR A 74 8.54 -10.95 -11.11
CA TYR A 74 9.83 -11.64 -10.97
C TYR A 74 9.78 -13.09 -11.48
N GLU A 75 8.76 -13.85 -11.08
CA GLU A 75 8.56 -15.22 -11.55
C GLU A 75 8.37 -15.28 -13.06
N SER A 76 7.55 -14.39 -13.60
CA SER A 76 7.31 -14.26 -15.04
C SER A 76 8.59 -13.91 -15.80
N ARG A 77 9.39 -12.97 -15.28
CA ARG A 77 10.70 -12.63 -15.84
C ARG A 77 11.65 -13.84 -15.85
N ASN A 78 11.65 -14.64 -14.79
CA ASN A 78 12.49 -15.83 -14.73
C ASN A 78 12.07 -16.89 -15.76
N ILE A 79 10.77 -17.05 -16.01
CA ILE A 79 10.27 -17.90 -17.11
C ILE A 79 10.81 -17.38 -18.45
N ILE A 80 10.73 -16.07 -18.69
CA ILE A 80 11.25 -15.46 -19.92
C ILE A 80 12.75 -15.72 -20.07
N LYS A 81 13.55 -15.41 -19.04
CA LYS A 81 15.01 -15.54 -19.11
C LYS A 81 15.51 -16.99 -19.21
N ASN A 82 14.93 -17.89 -18.43
CA ASN A 82 15.45 -19.25 -18.30
C ASN A 82 14.87 -20.21 -19.35
N ASP A 83 13.59 -20.02 -19.70
CA ASP A 83 12.87 -20.95 -20.55
C ASP A 83 12.79 -20.41 -21.98
N ILE A 84 12.32 -19.18 -22.19
CA ILE A 84 12.08 -18.64 -23.55
C ILE A 84 13.39 -18.33 -24.29
N ILE A 85 14.34 -17.65 -23.65
CA ILE A 85 15.64 -17.36 -24.28
C ILE A 85 16.38 -18.66 -24.59
N ARG A 86 16.33 -19.64 -23.68
CA ARG A 86 16.95 -20.95 -23.88
C ARG A 86 16.30 -21.73 -25.03
N LEU A 87 14.97 -21.68 -25.17
CA LEU A 87 14.27 -22.27 -26.31
C LEU A 87 14.78 -21.71 -27.63
N ILE A 88 14.98 -20.39 -27.70
CA ILE A 88 15.52 -19.71 -28.89
C ILE A 88 16.98 -20.10 -29.15
N GLU A 89 17.81 -20.16 -28.12
CA GLU A 89 19.25 -20.42 -28.26
C GLU A 89 19.56 -21.89 -28.59
N VAL A 90 18.81 -22.82 -28.00
CA VAL A 90 19.00 -24.26 -28.18
C VAL A 90 18.22 -24.82 -29.37
N GLY A 91 17.13 -24.14 -29.77
CA GLY A 91 16.25 -24.59 -30.85
C GLY A 91 15.42 -25.85 -30.50
N ASP A 92 15.29 -26.16 -29.22
CA ASP A 92 14.49 -27.31 -28.75
C ASP A 92 13.03 -26.90 -28.52
N PHE A 93 12.23 -27.04 -29.57
CA PHE A 93 10.80 -26.71 -29.57
C PHE A 93 9.91 -27.81 -28.98
N SER A 94 10.47 -28.91 -28.46
CA SER A 94 9.69 -30.02 -27.89
C SER A 94 8.94 -29.62 -26.61
N THR A 95 9.46 -28.64 -25.86
CA THR A 95 8.91 -28.15 -24.60
C THR A 95 8.02 -26.91 -24.77
N THR A 96 7.77 -26.47 -26.00
CA THR A 96 7.12 -25.18 -26.25
C THR A 96 5.68 -25.11 -25.75
N ILE A 97 4.94 -26.23 -25.77
CA ILE A 97 3.58 -26.29 -25.23
C ILE A 97 3.58 -25.96 -23.72
N ASP A 98 4.56 -26.46 -22.97
CA ASP A 98 4.69 -26.18 -21.54
C ASP A 98 5.11 -24.73 -21.29
N MET A 99 5.95 -24.16 -22.16
CA MET A 99 6.32 -22.74 -22.09
C MET A 99 5.14 -21.81 -22.36
N ILE A 100 4.31 -22.12 -23.36
CA ILE A 100 3.09 -21.37 -23.67
C ILE A 100 2.17 -21.34 -22.44
N LYS A 101 1.94 -22.50 -21.81
CA LYS A 101 1.12 -22.59 -20.59
C LYS A 101 1.70 -21.79 -19.43
N LYS A 102 3.03 -21.80 -19.24
CA LYS A 102 3.70 -21.02 -18.19
C LYS A 102 3.49 -19.51 -18.39
N ILE A 103 3.64 -19.01 -19.62
CA ILE A 103 3.47 -17.58 -19.94
C ILE A 103 2.01 -17.17 -19.80
N GLU A 104 1.08 -17.98 -20.31
CA GLU A 104 -0.36 -17.75 -20.17
C GLU A 104 -0.79 -17.69 -18.69
N ASN A 105 -0.28 -18.62 -17.87
CA ASN A 105 -0.51 -18.61 -16.43
C ASN A 105 0.09 -17.37 -15.75
N SER A 106 1.32 -16.99 -16.12
CA SER A 106 1.97 -15.76 -15.64
C SER A 106 1.17 -14.50 -15.99
N GLU A 107 0.65 -14.41 -17.22
CA GLU A 107 -0.19 -13.30 -17.66
C GLU A 107 -1.47 -13.23 -16.81
N SER A 108 -2.15 -14.36 -16.61
CA SER A 108 -3.37 -14.45 -15.79
C SER A 108 -3.10 -13.99 -14.36
N ILE A 109 -2.02 -14.45 -13.73
CA ILE A 109 -1.66 -14.07 -12.35
C ILE A 109 -1.44 -12.55 -12.24
N VAL A 110 -0.67 -11.97 -13.17
CA VAL A 110 -0.42 -10.51 -13.17
C VAL A 110 -1.74 -9.76 -13.39
N SER A 111 -2.59 -10.23 -14.30
CA SER A 111 -3.90 -9.65 -14.57
C SER A 111 -4.82 -9.69 -13.33
N GLU A 112 -4.90 -10.82 -12.64
CA GLU A 112 -5.68 -10.99 -11.42
C GLU A 112 -5.24 -10.05 -10.30
N ILE A 113 -3.92 -9.92 -10.09
CA ILE A 113 -3.37 -8.98 -9.10
C ILE A 113 -3.74 -7.54 -9.47
N LEU A 114 -3.59 -7.14 -10.74
CA LEU A 114 -3.93 -5.79 -11.21
C LEU A 114 -5.41 -5.47 -11.05
N VAL A 115 -6.31 -6.44 -11.21
CA VAL A 115 -7.75 -6.26 -11.00
C VAL A 115 -8.07 -6.15 -9.51
N LYS A 116 -7.52 -7.07 -8.70
CA LYS A 116 -7.81 -7.18 -7.27
C LYS A 116 -7.28 -5.99 -6.48
N ASP A 117 -6.04 -5.59 -6.74
CA ASP A 117 -5.29 -4.66 -5.90
C ASP A 117 -5.15 -3.26 -6.52
N ARG A 118 -5.88 -2.96 -7.61
CA ARG A 118 -5.82 -1.69 -8.35
C ARG A 118 -5.80 -0.45 -7.47
N ILE A 119 -6.70 -0.38 -6.48
CA ILE A 119 -6.89 0.82 -5.65
C ILE A 119 -5.75 1.05 -4.66
N LEU A 120 -4.90 0.04 -4.45
CA LEU A 120 -3.79 0.04 -3.50
C LEU A 120 -2.46 0.36 -4.17
N LEU A 121 -2.36 0.21 -5.50
CA LEU A 121 -1.14 0.42 -6.25
C LEU A 121 -0.98 1.89 -6.66
N ASP A 122 0.25 2.38 -6.61
CA ASP A 122 0.61 3.65 -7.23
C ASP A 122 0.32 3.60 -8.74
N ASP A 123 -0.13 4.72 -9.32
CA ASP A 123 -0.54 4.80 -10.73
C ASP A 123 0.61 4.47 -11.69
N GLU A 124 1.85 4.82 -11.36
CA GLU A 124 3.01 4.51 -12.18
C GLU A 124 3.34 3.01 -12.14
N ILE A 125 3.25 2.40 -10.94
CA ILE A 125 3.41 0.95 -10.75
C ILE A 125 2.33 0.19 -11.53
N PHE A 126 1.06 0.61 -11.40
CA PHE A 126 -0.05 0.01 -12.11
C PHE A 126 0.15 0.06 -13.63
N LYS A 127 0.51 1.22 -14.19
CA LYS A 127 0.75 1.38 -15.63
C LYS A 127 1.87 0.50 -16.14
N LYS A 128 2.99 0.43 -15.42
CA LYS A 128 4.14 -0.40 -15.81
C LYS A 128 3.82 -1.88 -15.75
N SER A 129 3.15 -2.33 -14.69
CA SER A 129 2.71 -3.72 -14.56
C SER A 129 1.64 -4.09 -15.58
N HIS A 130 0.75 -3.17 -15.93
CA HIS A 130 -0.20 -3.39 -17.02
C HIS A 130 0.51 -3.52 -18.38
N ARG A 131 1.57 -2.73 -18.64
CA ARG A 131 2.42 -2.93 -19.82
C ARG A 131 3.14 -4.28 -19.79
N PHE A 132 3.68 -4.69 -18.64
CA PHE A 132 4.30 -6.00 -18.47
C PHE A 132 3.36 -7.15 -18.85
N LYS A 133 2.11 -7.08 -18.38
CA LYS A 133 1.05 -8.02 -18.76
C LYS A 133 0.86 -8.12 -20.28
N HIS A 134 0.85 -6.98 -20.99
CA HIS A 134 0.75 -6.98 -22.46
C HIS A 134 1.97 -7.64 -23.12
N ILE A 135 3.18 -7.42 -22.60
CA ILE A 135 4.38 -8.10 -23.11
C ILE A 135 4.27 -9.62 -22.94
N LEU A 136 3.74 -10.10 -21.82
CA LEU A 136 3.50 -11.55 -21.64
C LEU A 136 2.52 -12.10 -22.66
N TYR A 137 1.46 -11.34 -22.97
CA TYR A 137 0.52 -11.71 -24.03
C TYR A 137 1.18 -11.72 -25.42
N ASP A 138 1.95 -10.69 -25.75
CA ASP A 138 2.66 -10.60 -27.03
C ASP A 138 3.67 -11.75 -27.19
N LEU A 139 4.39 -12.10 -26.11
CA LEU A 139 5.27 -13.28 -26.06
C LEU A 139 4.51 -14.58 -26.27
N TYR A 140 3.34 -14.74 -25.63
CA TYR A 140 2.48 -15.90 -25.83
C TYR A 140 2.09 -16.05 -27.31
N VAL A 141 1.67 -14.95 -27.96
CA VAL A 141 1.30 -14.95 -29.38
C VAL A 141 2.50 -15.31 -30.25
N ALA A 142 3.65 -14.67 -30.01
CA ALA A 142 4.87 -14.90 -30.79
C ALA A 142 5.34 -16.36 -30.70
N ILE A 143 5.37 -16.94 -29.51
CA ILE A 143 5.77 -18.34 -29.30
C ILE A 143 4.77 -19.30 -29.95
N LYS A 144 3.47 -19.01 -29.84
CA LYS A 144 2.42 -19.82 -30.47
C LYS A 144 2.49 -19.80 -31.99
N LEU A 145 2.90 -18.69 -32.61
CA LEU A 145 3.11 -18.59 -34.05
C LEU A 145 4.28 -19.46 -34.53
N ILE A 146 5.32 -19.62 -33.71
CA ILE A 146 6.47 -20.47 -34.02
C ILE A 146 6.13 -21.97 -33.87
N THR A 147 5.14 -22.34 -33.04
CA THR A 147 4.79 -23.75 -32.80
C THR A 147 3.67 -24.30 -33.67
N ASN A 148 2.72 -23.48 -34.09
CA ASN A 148 1.52 -23.94 -34.80
C ASN A 148 1.72 -24.19 -36.30
N VAL A 149 2.95 -24.03 -36.80
CA VAL A 149 3.25 -24.21 -38.22
C VAL A 149 4.53 -25.04 -38.29
N ASP A 150 4.59 -26.02 -39.19
CA ASP A 150 5.81 -26.73 -39.61
C ASP A 150 6.79 -25.77 -40.32
N VAL A 151 6.99 -24.58 -39.75
CA VAL A 151 7.79 -23.48 -40.28
C VAL A 151 8.92 -23.30 -39.29
N THR A 152 10.13 -23.54 -39.78
CA THR A 152 11.33 -23.09 -39.11
C THR A 152 11.17 -21.61 -38.75
N PRO A 153 11.28 -21.21 -37.48
CA PRO A 153 11.13 -19.82 -37.09
C PRO A 153 12.07 -18.96 -37.93
N ASN A 154 11.50 -17.94 -38.58
CA ASN A 154 12.31 -16.99 -39.31
C ASN A 154 13.07 -16.08 -38.33
N GLU A 155 14.17 -15.48 -38.79
CA GLU A 155 15.03 -14.62 -37.96
C GLU A 155 14.27 -13.44 -37.34
N ASN A 156 13.21 -12.95 -38.01
CA ASN A 156 12.41 -11.83 -37.52
C ASN A 156 11.56 -12.22 -36.29
N SER A 157 10.96 -13.40 -36.28
CA SER A 157 10.17 -13.89 -35.13
C SER A 157 11.07 -14.15 -33.91
N ILE A 158 12.29 -14.63 -34.13
CA ILE A 158 13.29 -14.80 -33.07
C ILE A 158 13.72 -13.44 -32.51
N LEU A 159 13.95 -12.46 -33.39
CA LEU A 159 14.32 -11.11 -32.98
C LEU A 159 13.21 -10.45 -32.15
N GLU A 160 11.96 -10.60 -32.57
CA GLU A 160 10.79 -10.06 -31.86
C GLU A 160 10.69 -10.61 -30.42
N ILE A 161 10.82 -11.93 -30.25
CA ILE A 161 10.80 -12.54 -28.91
C ILE A 161 11.97 -12.03 -28.05
N LYS A 162 13.17 -11.87 -28.62
CA LYS A 162 14.32 -11.31 -27.90
C LYS A 162 14.05 -9.85 -27.48
N THR A 163 13.47 -9.04 -28.35
CA THR A 163 13.11 -7.65 -28.04
C THR A 163 12.09 -7.60 -26.90
N LEU A 164 11.03 -8.42 -26.96
CA LEU A 164 10.03 -8.49 -25.90
C LEU A 164 10.63 -8.97 -24.57
N ALA A 165 11.58 -9.91 -24.61
CA ALA A 165 12.27 -10.38 -23.42
C ALA A 165 13.13 -9.29 -22.75
N VAL A 166 13.79 -8.45 -23.54
CA VAL A 166 14.54 -7.28 -23.04
C VAL A 166 13.58 -6.25 -22.46
N GLU A 167 12.48 -5.95 -23.15
CA GLU A 167 11.47 -5.01 -22.63
C GLU A 167 10.86 -5.49 -21.31
N ALA A 168 10.61 -6.80 -21.17
CA ALA A 168 10.15 -7.38 -19.91
C ALA A 168 11.16 -7.20 -18.76
N ASP A 169 12.46 -7.32 -19.05
CA ASP A 169 13.55 -7.10 -18.08
C ASP A 169 13.57 -5.64 -17.60
N ASP A 170 13.53 -4.70 -18.54
CA ASP A 170 13.54 -3.27 -18.26
C ASP A 170 12.31 -2.82 -17.44
N ILE A 171 11.14 -3.39 -17.73
CA ILE A 171 9.92 -3.10 -16.97
C ILE A 171 9.99 -3.67 -15.56
N TYR A 172 10.51 -4.90 -15.39
CA TYR A 172 10.73 -5.45 -14.06
C TYR A 172 11.65 -4.55 -13.21
N ASP A 173 12.76 -4.10 -13.78
CA ASP A 173 13.70 -3.19 -13.09
C ASP A 173 13.02 -1.86 -12.76
N THR A 174 12.19 -1.35 -13.66
CA THR A 174 11.41 -0.13 -13.43
C THR A 174 10.43 -0.30 -12.27
N ILE A 175 9.63 -1.37 -12.27
CA ILE A 175 8.66 -1.67 -11.19
C ILE A 175 9.39 -1.82 -9.85
N THR A 176 10.49 -2.58 -9.83
CA THR A 176 11.33 -2.77 -8.64
C THR A 176 11.84 -1.45 -8.09
N ASN A 177 12.34 -0.56 -8.95
CA ASN A 177 12.83 0.75 -8.55
C ASN A 177 11.72 1.68 -8.07
N LEU A 178 10.52 1.62 -8.66
CA LEU A 178 9.36 2.41 -8.21
C LEU A 178 8.89 1.97 -6.83
N ILE A 179 8.73 0.66 -6.61
CA ILE A 179 8.38 0.08 -5.32
C ILE A 179 9.43 0.46 -4.26
N LYS A 180 10.73 0.33 -4.59
CA LYS A 180 11.82 0.76 -3.69
C LYS A 180 11.71 2.24 -3.31
N LYS A 181 11.52 3.12 -4.30
CA LYS A 181 11.34 4.57 -4.06
C LYS A 181 10.10 4.85 -3.21
N HIS A 182 9.03 4.08 -3.37
CA HIS A 182 7.82 4.21 -2.57
C HIS A 182 8.14 3.96 -1.08
N TYR A 183 8.85 2.87 -0.76
CA TYR A 183 9.29 2.57 0.60
C TYR A 183 10.31 3.57 1.17
N GLU A 184 11.23 4.08 0.35
CA GLU A 184 12.18 5.10 0.79
C GLU A 184 11.49 6.41 1.20
N ARG A 185 10.36 6.76 0.57
CA ARG A 185 9.55 7.93 0.98
C ARG A 185 8.87 7.69 2.33
N PHE A 186 8.42 6.47 2.60
CA PHE A 186 7.79 6.13 3.88
C PHE A 186 8.76 6.13 5.06
N ASN A 187 10.01 5.69 4.86
CA ASN A 187 11.02 5.64 5.93
C ASN A 187 11.67 7.00 6.25
N ARG A 188 11.29 8.09 5.57
CA ARG A 188 11.80 9.46 5.81
C ARG A 188 10.88 10.32 6.68
N VAL A 189 9.70 9.80 7.05
CA VAL A 189 8.71 10.45 7.93
C VAL A 189 8.79 9.84 9.31
#